data_AF-A0A7V3HYR1-F1
#
_entry.id   AF-A0A7V3HYR1-F1
#
_cell.length_a   1.000
_cell.length_b   1.000
_cell.length_c   1.000
_cell.angle_alpha   90.00
_cell.angle_beta   90.00
_cell.angle_gamma   90.00
#
_symmetry.space_group_name_H-M   'P 1'
#
loop_
_entity.id
_entity.type
_entity.pdbx_description
1 polymer ?
#
loop_
_entity_poly.entity_id
_entity_poly.type
_entity_poly.pdbx_seq_one_letter_code
_entity_poly.pdbx_strand_id
1 'polypeptide(L)'
;METSTTLSTDFDLMRSVAATTDTRNEELRAMLQAFIGRMGGVPPSVWGGPAAARFKEVVDRWNAESMRLHHVLHAIAETIRHNAAALQEAADHHAHRVAASGGHL
;
A
#
# COMPACT_ATOMS: atom_id res chain seq x y z
N MET A 1 -15.85 -9.54 -26.98
CA MET A 1 -14.70 -8.61 -26.93
C MET A 1 -14.79 -7.66 -25.73
N GLU A 2 -15.98 -7.16 -25.38
CA GLU A 2 -16.16 -6.23 -24.23
C GLU A 2 -15.74 -6.80 -22.85
N THR A 3 -16.05 -8.07 -22.55
CA THR A 3 -15.76 -8.68 -21.24
C THR A 3 -14.27 -8.80 -20.92
N SER A 4 -13.43 -9.11 -21.92
CA SER A 4 -11.95 -9.12 -21.76
C SER A 4 -11.41 -7.71 -21.48
N THR A 5 -11.96 -6.69 -22.15
CA THR A 5 -11.54 -5.30 -21.95
C THR A 5 -11.93 -4.79 -20.57
N THR A 6 -13.11 -5.15 -20.07
CA THR A 6 -13.54 -4.85 -18.70
C THR A 6 -12.62 -5.51 -17.66
N LEU A 7 -12.30 -6.80 -17.81
CA LEU A 7 -11.39 -7.50 -16.89
C LEU A 7 -9.99 -6.87 -16.84
N SER A 8 -9.44 -6.53 -18.01
CA SER A 8 -8.15 -5.85 -18.10
C SER A 8 -8.17 -4.50 -17.36
N THR A 9 -9.27 -3.75 -17.50
CA THR A 9 -9.47 -2.47 -16.82
C THR A 9 -9.53 -2.65 -15.30
N ASP A 10 -10.21 -3.69 -14.83
CA ASP A 10 -10.30 -4.01 -13.39
C ASP A 10 -8.93 -4.36 -12.80
N PHE A 11 -8.09 -5.11 -13.52
CA PHE A 11 -6.73 -5.43 -13.07
C PHE A 11 -5.81 -4.21 -13.02
N ASP A 12 -5.90 -3.32 -14.01
CA ASP A 12 -5.13 -2.07 -14.01
C ASP A 12 -5.56 -1.16 -12.84
N LEU A 13 -6.86 -1.11 -12.54
CA LEU A 13 -7.37 -0.42 -11.36
C LEU A 13 -6.83 -1.01 -10.06
N MET A 14 -6.84 -2.34 -9.93
CA MET A 14 -6.27 -3.05 -8.77
C MET A 14 -4.80 -2.70 -8.55
N ARG A 15 -4.00 -2.70 -9.62
CA ARG A 15 -2.57 -2.33 -9.55
C ARG A 15 -2.37 -0.87 -9.18
N SER A 16 -3.18 0.03 -9.74
CA SER A 16 -3.15 1.47 -9.46
C SER A 16 -3.47 1.80 -7.99
N VAL A 17 -4.48 1.15 -7.42
CA VAL A 17 -4.86 1.31 -6.01
C VAL A 17 -3.74 0.83 -5.07
N ALA A 18 -3.11 -0.30 -5.38
CA ALA A 18 -1.96 -0.80 -4.61
C ALA A 18 -0.78 0.19 -4.64
N ALA A 19 -0.41 0.69 -5.83
CA ALA A 19 0.68 1.66 -5.98
C ALA A 19 0.40 3.00 -5.27
N THR A 20 -0.84 3.48 -5.33
CA THR A 20 -1.27 4.70 -4.62
C THR A 20 -1.14 4.53 -3.12
N THR A 21 -1.51 3.35 -2.61
CA THR A 21 -1.40 3.01 -1.19
C THR A 21 0.06 3.03 -0.72
N ASP A 22 0.96 2.40 -1.49
CA ASP A 22 2.39 2.40 -1.19
C ASP A 22 2.96 3.84 -1.17
N THR A 23 2.63 4.66 -2.18
CA THR A 23 3.09 6.06 -2.30
C THR A 23 2.66 6.89 -1.09
N ARG A 24 1.38 6.85 -0.71
CA ARG A 24 0.86 7.63 0.43
C ARG A 24 1.50 7.23 1.75
N ASN A 25 1.82 5.95 1.88
CA ASN A 25 2.45 5.40 3.07
C ASN A 25 3.91 5.90 3.20
N GLU A 26 4.64 5.94 2.09
CA GLU A 26 5.99 6.50 2.03
C GLU A 26 6.03 8.00 2.32
N GLU A 27 5.07 8.77 1.79
CA GLU A 27 4.92 10.20 2.08
C GLU A 27 4.70 10.45 3.59
N LEU A 28 3.76 9.73 4.21
CA LEU A 28 3.49 9.85 5.65
C LEU A 28 4.74 9.55 6.49
N ARG A 29 5.49 8.51 6.12
CA ARG A 29 6.74 8.12 6.79
C ARG A 29 7.81 9.21 6.65
N ALA A 30 7.99 9.73 5.44
CA ALA A 30 8.97 10.78 5.17
C ALA A 30 8.65 12.07 5.95
N MET A 31 7.39 12.48 6.00
CA MET A 31 6.96 13.64 6.78
C MET A 31 7.25 13.49 8.28
N LEU A 32 7.01 12.30 8.84
CA LEU A 32 7.37 12.04 10.23
C LEU A 32 8.87 12.12 10.46
N GLN A 33 9.67 11.40 9.66
CA GLN A 33 11.10 11.37 9.87
C GLN A 33 11.70 12.77 9.76
N ALA A 34 11.21 13.58 8.84
CA ALA A 34 11.57 14.99 8.75
C ALA A 34 11.16 15.77 10.01
N PHE A 35 9.95 15.55 10.53
CA PHE A 35 9.49 16.19 11.76
C PHE A 35 10.31 15.78 12.99
N ILE A 36 10.52 14.48 13.22
CA ILE A 36 11.34 13.95 14.32
C ILE A 36 12.76 14.49 14.22
N GLY A 37 13.35 14.51 13.02
CA GLY A 37 14.69 15.05 12.81
C GLY A 37 14.78 16.53 13.19
N ARG A 38 13.80 17.35 12.76
CA ARG A 38 13.73 18.77 13.16
C ARG A 38 13.61 18.93 14.67
N MET A 39 12.77 18.11 15.30
CA MET A 39 12.51 18.17 16.74
C MET A 39 13.70 17.69 17.57
N GLY A 40 14.39 16.64 17.14
CA GLY A 40 15.62 16.14 17.77
C GLY A 40 16.81 17.09 17.63
N GLY A 41 16.79 17.97 16.63
CA GLY A 41 17.78 19.04 16.46
C GLY A 41 17.55 20.27 17.34
N VAL A 42 16.42 20.36 18.06
CA VAL A 42 16.15 21.50 18.94
C VAL A 42 17.02 21.40 20.20
N PRO A 43 17.76 22.46 20.59
CA PRO A 43 18.61 22.42 21.78
C PRO A 43 17.82 22.10 23.05
N PRO A 44 18.39 21.31 24.00
CA PRO A 44 17.74 20.99 25.27
C PRO A 44 17.39 22.21 26.13
N SER A 45 18.11 23.32 25.94
CA SER A 45 17.84 24.60 26.60
C SER A 45 16.52 25.24 26.14
N VAL A 46 16.05 24.92 24.94
CA VAL A 46 14.81 25.41 24.33
C VAL A 46 13.70 24.36 24.43
N TRP A 47 14.06 23.09 24.28
CA TRP A 47 13.13 21.95 24.29
C TRP A 47 13.64 20.88 25.26
N GLY A 48 13.30 21.05 26.54
CA GLY A 48 13.70 20.16 27.62
C GLY A 48 12.59 19.93 28.65
N GLY A 49 12.87 19.07 29.62
CA GLY A 49 11.97 18.82 30.75
C GLY A 49 10.72 17.99 30.43
N PRO A 50 9.68 18.05 31.28
CA PRO A 50 8.52 17.16 31.20
C PRO A 50 7.75 17.24 29.88
N ALA A 51 7.67 18.43 29.26
CA ALA A 51 6.99 18.62 27.98
C ALA A 51 7.73 17.88 26.84
N ALA A 52 9.06 17.91 26.83
CA ALA A 52 9.88 17.18 25.87
C ALA A 52 9.72 15.66 26.03
N ALA A 53 9.64 15.16 27.27
CA ALA A 53 9.40 13.75 27.55
C ALA A 53 8.03 13.28 27.04
N ARG A 54 6.96 14.04 27.31
CA ARG A 54 5.61 13.72 26.81
C ARG A 54 5.53 13.76 25.29
N PHE A 55 6.18 14.74 24.68
CA PHE A 55 6.25 14.81 23.23
C PHE A 55 6.93 13.56 22.64
N LYS A 56 8.04 13.12 23.23
CA LYS A 56 8.74 11.90 22.80
C LYS A 56 7.84 10.67 22.90
N GLU A 57 7.07 10.52 23.99
CA GLU A 57 6.11 9.42 24.14
C GLU A 57 5.04 9.42 23.02
N VAL A 58 4.52 10.59 22.65
CA VAL A 58 3.54 10.75 21.58
C VAL A 58 4.16 10.39 20.22
N VAL A 59 5.38 10.85 19.96
CA VAL A 59 6.12 10.55 18.73
C VAL A 59 6.41 9.06 18.60
N ASP A 60 6.88 8.41 19.68
CA ASP A 60 7.20 6.98 19.67
C ASP A 60 5.94 6.15 19.41
N ARG A 61 4.80 6.52 20.02
CA ARG A 61 3.50 5.88 19.78
C ARG A 61 3.01 6.09 18.34
N TRP A 62 3.07 7.32 17.84
CA TRP A 62 2.66 7.63 16.47
C TRP A 62 3.51 6.85 15.47
N ASN A 63 4.82 6.72 15.71
CA ASN A 63 5.72 5.95 14.86
C ASN A 63 5.34 4.46 14.85
N ALA A 64 5.04 3.89 16.02
CA ALA A 64 4.57 2.50 16.12
C ALA A 64 3.25 2.29 15.36
N GLU A 65 2.29 3.19 15.52
CA GLU A 65 1.00 3.09 14.81
C GLU A 65 1.16 3.27 13.30
N SER A 66 2.07 4.15 12.86
CA SER A 66 2.37 4.33 11.44
C SER A 66 3.03 3.10 10.84
N MET A 67 3.93 2.43 11.56
CA MET A 67 4.48 1.13 11.12
C MET A 67 3.41 0.05 11.06
N ARG A 68 2.46 0.04 12.00
CA ARG A 68 1.34 -0.91 11.97
C ARG A 68 0.46 -0.67 10.76
N LEU A 69 0.04 0.59 10.54
CA LEU A 69 -0.72 0.98 9.36
C LEU A 69 0.02 0.59 8.08
N HIS A 70 1.33 0.80 8.02
CA HIS A 70 2.15 0.39 6.89
C HIS A 70 2.05 -1.10 6.59
N HIS A 71 2.25 -1.96 7.59
CA HIS A 71 2.19 -3.40 7.39
C HIS A 71 0.81 -3.85 6.91
N VAL A 72 -0.26 -3.26 7.45
CA VAL A 72 -1.63 -3.57 7.03
C VAL A 72 -1.88 -3.14 5.58
N LEU A 73 -1.52 -1.91 5.23
CA LEU A 73 -1.69 -1.38 3.88
C LEU A 73 -0.86 -2.16 2.85
N HIS A 74 0.38 -2.52 3.19
CA HIS A 74 1.22 -3.37 2.37
C HIS A 74 0.61 -4.77 2.17
N ALA A 75 0.09 -5.38 3.23
CA ALA A 75 -0.58 -6.68 3.15
C ALA A 75 -1.86 -6.62 2.27
N ILE A 76 -2.61 -5.51 2.33
CA ILE A 76 -3.76 -5.26 1.45
C ILE A 76 -3.30 -5.16 -0.01
N ALA A 77 -2.26 -4.38 -0.29
CA ALA A 77 -1.69 -4.25 -1.63
C ALA A 77 -1.21 -5.60 -2.19
N GLU A 78 -0.52 -6.40 -1.37
CA GLU A 78 -0.11 -7.76 -1.74
C GLU A 78 -1.32 -8.65 -2.03
N THR A 79 -2.36 -8.60 -1.19
CA THR A 79 -3.59 -9.38 -1.41
C THR A 79 -4.25 -9.01 -2.75
N ILE A 80 -4.30 -7.72 -3.07
CA ILE A 80 -4.83 -7.23 -4.36
C ILE A 80 -3.99 -7.76 -5.53
N ARG A 81 -2.66 -7.72 -5.45
CA ARG A 81 -1.77 -8.25 -6.50
C ARG A 81 -1.95 -9.75 -6.70
N HIS A 82 -2.02 -10.52 -5.62
CA HIS A 82 -2.26 -11.96 -5.67
C HIS A 82 -3.62 -12.28 -6.31
N ASN A 83 -4.67 -11.55 -5.93
CA ASN A 83 -6.01 -11.73 -6.51
C ASN A 83 -6.00 -11.42 -8.02
N ALA A 84 -5.33 -10.36 -8.45
CA ALA A 84 -5.24 -10.01 -9.86
C ALA A 84 -4.54 -11.11 -10.67
N ALA A 85 -3.43 -11.66 -10.15
CA ALA A 85 -2.71 -12.76 -10.82
C ALA A 85 -3.58 -14.02 -10.94
N ALA A 86 -4.22 -14.44 -9.85
CA ALA A 86 -5.08 -15.62 -9.84
C ALA A 86 -6.29 -15.48 -10.79
N LEU A 87 -6.89 -14.30 -10.84
CA LEU A 87 -8.02 -14.02 -11.74
C LEU A 87 -7.58 -13.96 -13.22
N GLN A 88 -6.39 -13.42 -13.52
CA GLN A 88 -5.82 -13.42 -14.86
C GLN A 88 -5.57 -14.86 -15.35
N GLU A 89 -4.94 -15.70 -14.52
CA GLU A 89 -4.73 -17.12 -14.85
C GLU A 89 -6.05 -17.85 -15.12
N ALA A 90 -7.07 -17.63 -14.27
CA ALA A 90 -8.39 -18.21 -14.47
C ALA A 90 -9.05 -17.75 -15.79
N ALA A 91 -8.90 -16.47 -16.15
CA ALA A 91 -9.40 -15.91 -17.40
C ALA A 91 -8.69 -16.53 -18.61
N ASP A 92 -7.37 -16.69 -18.56
CA ASP A 92 -6.58 -17.30 -19.64
C ASP A 92 -6.95 -18.78 -19.83
N HIS A 93 -7.11 -19.53 -18.74
CA HIS A 93 -7.60 -20.92 -18.79
C HIS A 93 -9.02 -21.01 -19.38
N HIS A 94 -9.91 -20.09 -19.02
CA HIS A 94 -11.26 -20.05 -19.58
C HIS A 94 -11.24 -19.76 -21.08
N ALA A 95 -10.46 -18.77 -21.52
CA ALA A 95 -10.30 -18.41 -22.92
C ALA A 95 -9.76 -19.59 -23.75
N HIS A 96 -8.73 -20.29 -23.26
CA HIS A 96 -8.18 -21.49 -23.92
C HIS A 96 -9.23 -22.60 -24.07
N ARG A 97 -10.02 -22.87 -23.01
CA ARG A 97 -11.08 -23.88 -23.07
C ARG A 97 -12.19 -23.52 -24.06
N VAL A 98 -12.59 -22.26 -24.12
CA VAL A 98 -13.60 -21.77 -25.07
C VAL A 98 -13.08 -21.90 -26.50
N ALA A 99 -11.84 -21.49 -26.75
CA ALA A 99 -11.20 -21.65 -28.06
C ALA A 99 -11.08 -23.13 -28.48
N ALA A 100 -10.68 -24.01 -27.56
CA ALA A 100 -10.57 -25.45 -27.82
C ALA A 100 -11.93 -26.09 -28.13
N SER A 101 -13.00 -25.64 -27.46
CA SER A 101 -14.38 -26.11 -27.71
C SER A 101 -14.92 -25.57 -29.04
N GLY A 102 -14.60 -24.32 -29.39
CA GLY A 102 -15.03 -23.68 -30.63
C GLY A 102 -14.31 -24.21 -31.89
N GLY A 103 -13.08 -24.71 -31.77
CA GLY A 103 -12.34 -25.35 -32.87
C GLY A 103 -12.75 -26.80 -33.18
N HIS A 104 -13.65 -27.39 -32.38
CA HIS A 104 -14.21 -28.73 -32.60
C HIS A 104 -15.57 -28.72 -33.33
N LEU A 105 -16.00 -27.56 -33.82
CA LEU A 105 -17.19 -27.35 -34.67
C LEU A 105 -16.76 -26.92 -36.08
#